data_AF-A0A7J7JC16-F1
#
_entry.id   AF-A0A7J7JC16-F1
#
_cell.length_a   1.000
_cell.length_b   1.000
_cell.length_c   1.000
_cell.angle_alpha   90.00
_cell.angle_beta   90.00
_cell.angle_gamma   90.00
#
_symmetry.space_group_name_H-M   'P 1'
#
loop_
_entity.id
_entity.type
_entity.pdbx_description
1 polymer ?
#
loop_
_entity_poly.entity_id
_entity_poly.type
_entity_poly.pdbx_seq_one_letter_code
_entity_poly.pdbx_strand_id
1 'polypeptide(L)'
;MLNYNCFIWSNDNVFVNFVDHGAPGLVGMPNNKILKARDLMAAILNMHKENKFSQLNFSIAQDCCIDQHLVVYATTAANPKESSYACYYDSHLETYLGDLYSVNWMENSDVANLNAETLHKQFELVKAKTNLSHVQEYGYMSIGKEPVANFLGSKAKDSIVEYPTVPFDAVSVDDVDLFILNQKIDKASEDKKPELSAQLHHTLLVLVYYISSWHLYIDYYAFAS
;
A
#
# COMPACT_ATOMS: atom_id res chain seq x y z
N MET A 1 21.38 -24.90 -13.08
CA MET A 1 20.38 -24.08 -12.36
C MET A 1 21.00 -23.67 -11.05
N LEU A 2 21.32 -22.38 -10.88
CA LEU A 2 21.76 -21.86 -9.59
C LEU A 2 20.50 -21.75 -8.71
N ASN A 3 20.38 -22.63 -7.71
CA ASN A 3 19.39 -22.51 -6.64
C ASN A 3 19.81 -21.33 -5.76
N TYR A 4 19.29 -20.14 -6.07
CA TYR A 4 19.34 -19.02 -5.13
C TYR A 4 18.27 -19.27 -4.05
N ASN A 5 18.56 -20.17 -3.12
CA ASN A 5 17.85 -20.19 -1.86
C ASN A 5 18.30 -18.93 -1.09
N CYS A 6 17.44 -17.92 -1.05
CA CYS A 6 17.59 -16.83 -0.09
C CYS A 6 17.36 -17.43 1.30
N PHE A 7 18.45 -17.72 2.03
CA PHE A 7 18.37 -18.21 3.39
C PHE A 7 18.25 -17.01 4.32
N ILE A 8 17.10 -16.86 4.97
CA ILE A 8 16.90 -15.92 6.08
C ILE A 8 17.25 -16.66 7.38
N TRP A 9 18.08 -16.04 8.21
CA TRP A 9 18.57 -16.58 9.47
C TRP A 9 17.93 -15.89 10.68
N SER A 10 18.08 -16.48 11.85
CA SER A 10 17.47 -15.99 13.10
C SER A 10 17.91 -14.59 13.52
N ASN A 11 19.05 -14.13 13.02
CA ASN A 11 19.63 -12.83 13.38
C ASN A 11 19.37 -11.76 12.32
N ASP A 12 18.64 -12.09 11.25
CA ASP A 12 18.38 -11.16 10.16
C ASP A 12 17.18 -10.27 10.50
N ASN A 13 17.31 -8.99 10.19
CA ASN A 13 16.16 -8.08 10.13
C ASN A 13 15.53 -8.21 8.75
N VAL A 14 14.22 -8.42 8.71
CA VAL A 14 13.47 -8.57 7.47
C VAL A 14 12.58 -7.36 7.28
N PHE A 15 12.63 -6.77 6.09
CA PHE A 15 11.69 -5.75 5.65
C PHE A 15 10.82 -6.29 4.53
N VAL A 16 9.51 -6.11 4.65
CA VAL A 16 8.55 -6.46 3.59
C VAL A 16 7.74 -5.22 3.23
N ASN A 17 7.78 -4.85 1.96
CA ASN A 17 6.93 -3.82 1.39
C ASN A 17 5.92 -4.45 0.43
N PHE A 18 4.63 -4.21 0.64
CA PHE A 18 3.56 -4.66 -0.23
C PHE A 18 2.72 -3.48 -0.72
N VAL A 19 2.62 -3.34 -2.05
CA VAL A 19 1.91 -2.25 -2.72
C VAL A 19 1.02 -2.84 -3.81
N ASP A 20 -0.28 -2.88 -3.54
CA ASP A 20 -1.35 -3.26 -4.47
C ASP A 20 -2.70 -2.89 -3.81
N HIS A 21 -3.79 -3.17 -4.50
CA HIS A 21 -5.15 -3.15 -3.97
C HIS A 21 -5.32 -4.13 -2.79
N GLY A 22 -6.18 -3.75 -1.86
CA GLY A 22 -6.62 -4.59 -0.76
C GLY A 22 -8.11 -4.46 -0.50
N ALA A 23 -8.56 -5.18 0.50
CA ALA A 23 -9.84 -4.99 1.15
C ALA A 23 -9.71 -5.47 2.60
N PRO A 24 -10.66 -5.17 3.50
CA PRO A 24 -10.58 -5.64 4.88
C PRO A 24 -10.30 -7.15 4.96
N GLY A 25 -9.12 -7.52 5.47
CA GLY A 25 -8.67 -8.90 5.62
C GLY A 25 -8.19 -9.61 4.34
N LEU A 26 -8.06 -8.88 3.22
CA LEU A 26 -7.70 -9.41 1.91
C LEU A 26 -6.61 -8.55 1.26
N VAL A 27 -5.64 -9.23 0.64
CA VAL A 27 -4.57 -8.62 -0.13
C VAL A 27 -4.71 -9.10 -1.58
N GLY A 28 -4.85 -8.16 -2.51
CA GLY A 28 -4.95 -8.45 -3.94
C GLY A 28 -3.66 -9.08 -4.46
N MET A 29 -3.78 -10.06 -5.35
CA MET A 29 -2.64 -10.66 -6.05
C MET A 29 -2.97 -10.74 -7.54
N PRO A 30 -1.96 -10.70 -8.44
CA PRO A 30 -2.19 -10.77 -9.87
C PRO A 30 -3.03 -11.98 -10.29
N ASN A 31 -3.77 -11.83 -11.39
CA ASN A 31 -4.65 -12.86 -11.96
C ASN A 31 -5.83 -13.25 -11.04
N ASN A 32 -6.49 -12.27 -10.43
CA ASN A 32 -7.67 -12.45 -9.58
C ASN A 32 -7.42 -13.39 -8.39
N LYS A 33 -6.18 -13.43 -7.89
CA LYS A 33 -5.82 -14.19 -6.70
C LYS A 33 -5.94 -13.28 -5.49
N ILE A 34 -6.23 -13.88 -4.34
CA ILE A 34 -6.37 -13.14 -3.08
C ILE A 34 -5.57 -13.86 -2.02
N LEU A 35 -4.68 -13.13 -1.35
CA LEU A 35 -4.01 -13.57 -0.13
C LEU A 35 -4.86 -13.12 1.06
N LYS A 36 -5.39 -14.07 1.83
CA LYS A 36 -6.16 -13.74 3.04
C LYS A 36 -5.20 -13.34 4.15
N ALA A 37 -5.56 -12.33 4.93
CA ALA A 37 -4.79 -11.87 6.08
C ALA A 37 -4.46 -13.04 7.04
N ARG A 38 -5.42 -13.94 7.29
CA ARG A 38 -5.18 -15.15 8.12
C ARG A 38 -4.03 -16.03 7.62
N ASP A 39 -3.87 -16.16 6.30
CA ASP A 39 -2.91 -17.06 5.67
C ASP A 39 -1.52 -16.38 5.66
N LEU A 40 -1.47 -15.06 5.43
CA LEU A 40 -0.28 -14.23 5.64
C LEU A 40 0.20 -14.31 7.09
N MET A 41 -0.71 -14.14 8.06
CA MET A 41 -0.39 -14.19 9.47
C MET A 41 0.09 -15.57 9.92
N ALA A 42 -0.53 -16.63 9.41
CA ALA A 42 -0.07 -18.00 9.67
C ALA A 42 1.37 -18.22 9.15
N ALA A 43 1.70 -17.69 7.97
CA ALA A 43 3.06 -17.76 7.43
C ALA A 43 4.08 -17.02 8.31
N ILE A 44 3.77 -15.79 8.73
CA ILE A 44 4.62 -14.98 9.62
C ILE A 44 4.86 -15.69 10.96
N LEU A 45 3.81 -16.23 11.58
CA LEU A 45 3.92 -16.96 12.84
C LEU A 45 4.76 -18.23 12.70
N ASN A 46 4.64 -18.94 11.58
CA ASN A 46 5.48 -20.10 11.31
C ASN A 46 6.95 -19.69 11.11
N MET A 47 7.22 -18.61 10.37
CA MET A 47 8.57 -18.06 10.23
C MET A 47 9.19 -17.68 11.58
N HIS A 48 8.42 -17.07 12.47
CA HIS A 48 8.87 -16.74 13.83
C HIS A 48 9.18 -18.00 14.64
N LYS A 49 8.30 -19.01 14.63
CA LYS A 49 8.53 -20.30 15.33
C LYS A 49 9.77 -21.03 14.84
N GLU A 50 10.09 -20.88 13.56
CA GLU A 50 11.26 -21.48 12.92
C GLU A 50 12.53 -20.61 13.02
N ASN A 51 12.47 -19.50 13.78
CA ASN A 51 13.58 -18.54 13.94
C ASN A 51 14.13 -18.04 12.60
N LYS A 52 13.23 -17.64 11.68
CA LYS A 52 13.60 -17.13 10.35
C LYS A 52 13.70 -15.60 10.27
N PHE A 53 13.74 -14.90 11.39
CA PHE A 53 14.09 -13.48 11.50
C PHE A 53 14.29 -13.10 12.97
N SER A 54 15.05 -12.03 13.22
CA SER A 54 15.13 -11.38 14.53
C SER A 54 14.01 -10.35 14.69
N GLN A 55 13.85 -9.49 13.69
CA GLN A 55 12.82 -8.45 13.66
C GLN A 55 12.21 -8.39 12.26
N LEU A 56 10.88 -8.18 12.17
CA LEU A 56 10.16 -8.03 10.92
C LEU A 56 9.46 -6.67 10.90
N ASN A 57 9.79 -5.85 9.91
CA ASN A 57 9.10 -4.59 9.60
C ASN A 57 8.26 -4.78 8.32
N PHE A 58 6.97 -4.41 8.38
CA PHE A 58 6.01 -4.62 7.30
C PHE A 58 5.33 -3.30 6.91
N SER A 59 5.45 -2.88 5.66
CA SER A 59 4.72 -1.72 5.12
C SER A 59 3.71 -2.17 4.08
N ILE A 60 2.44 -1.81 4.25
CA ILE A 60 1.35 -2.27 3.39
C ILE A 60 0.43 -1.13 2.93
N ALA A 61 0.01 -1.18 1.67
CA ALA A 61 -0.86 -0.18 1.06
C ALA A 61 -2.32 -0.19 1.58
N GLN A 62 -2.77 -1.23 2.29
CA GLN A 62 -4.11 -1.26 2.89
C GLN A 62 -4.16 -2.13 4.16
N ASP A 63 -5.03 -1.79 5.10
CA ASP A 63 -5.10 -2.48 6.39
C ASP A 63 -5.54 -3.95 6.25
N CYS A 64 -4.65 -4.86 6.66
CA CYS A 64 -4.91 -6.29 6.69
C CYS A 64 -5.01 -6.84 8.13
N CYS A 65 -5.81 -6.22 9.00
CA CYS A 65 -6.20 -6.78 10.31
C CYS A 65 -5.02 -7.40 11.10
N ILE A 66 -3.93 -6.64 11.24
CA ILE A 66 -2.71 -7.04 11.91
C ILE A 66 -2.98 -6.97 13.44
N ASP A 67 -3.06 -8.11 14.12
CA ASP A 67 -3.30 -8.21 15.57
C ASP A 67 -2.23 -7.41 16.37
N GLN A 68 -2.61 -6.79 17.47
CA GLN A 68 -1.72 -6.02 18.33
C GLN A 68 -0.69 -6.89 19.07
N HIS A 69 -0.90 -8.22 19.14
CA HIS A 69 0.02 -9.16 19.80
C HIS A 69 1.11 -9.74 18.89
N LEU A 70 1.40 -9.09 17.77
CA LEU A 70 2.32 -9.63 16.79
C LEU A 70 3.78 -9.36 17.12
N VAL A 71 4.63 -10.32 16.76
CA VAL A 71 6.10 -10.32 16.84
C VAL A 71 6.76 -9.45 15.76
N VAL A 72 5.97 -8.57 15.13
CA VAL A 72 6.35 -7.78 13.95
C VAL A 72 5.93 -6.34 14.18
N TYR A 73 6.60 -5.40 13.54
CA TYR A 73 6.18 -4.01 13.46
C TYR A 73 5.58 -3.76 12.08
N ALA A 74 4.43 -3.10 12.02
CA ALA A 74 3.79 -2.85 10.73
C ALA A 74 3.19 -1.45 10.63
N THR A 75 3.19 -0.90 9.43
CA THR A 75 2.53 0.35 9.07
C THR A 75 1.62 0.16 7.86
N THR A 76 0.45 0.78 7.88
CA THR A 76 -0.54 0.70 6.78
C THR A 76 -0.82 2.09 6.21
N ALA A 77 -1.05 2.21 4.90
CA ALA A 77 -1.36 3.49 4.26
C ALA A 77 -2.71 4.08 4.68
N ALA A 78 -3.67 3.24 5.06
CA ALA A 78 -5.05 3.59 5.35
C ALA A 78 -5.59 2.73 6.50
N ASN A 79 -6.67 3.18 7.15
CA ASN A 79 -7.41 2.40 8.13
C ASN A 79 -8.35 1.37 7.46
N PRO A 80 -9.04 0.47 8.21
CA PRO A 80 -9.89 -0.57 7.62
C PRO A 80 -11.16 -0.09 6.90
N LYS A 81 -11.47 1.21 6.93
CA LYS A 81 -12.74 1.79 6.47
C LYS A 81 -12.56 2.79 5.33
N GLU A 82 -11.36 2.93 4.80
CA GLU A 82 -11.06 3.87 3.74
C GLU A 82 -10.03 3.30 2.76
N SER A 83 -9.92 3.98 1.63
CA SER A 83 -9.00 3.62 0.55
C SER A 83 -7.67 4.36 0.71
N SER A 84 -6.62 3.80 0.12
CA SER A 84 -5.38 4.53 -0.14
C SER A 84 -5.54 5.41 -1.39
N TYR A 85 -4.53 6.22 -1.70
CA TYR A 85 -4.58 7.20 -2.79
C TYR A 85 -3.38 7.03 -3.71
N ALA A 86 -3.65 6.97 -5.01
CA ALA A 86 -2.63 7.13 -6.05
C ALA A 86 -2.18 8.60 -6.13
N CYS A 87 -1.00 8.87 -6.66
CA CYS A 87 -0.45 10.20 -6.85
C CYS A 87 0.47 10.29 -8.07
N TYR A 88 0.81 11.53 -8.44
CA TYR A 88 1.66 11.89 -9.57
C TYR A 88 1.10 11.37 -10.89
N TYR A 89 0.00 11.97 -11.37
CA TYR A 89 -0.55 11.64 -12.68
C TYR A 89 0.40 12.13 -13.79
N ASP A 90 0.87 11.19 -14.61
CA ASP A 90 1.67 11.49 -15.79
C ASP A 90 0.78 11.57 -17.02
N SER A 91 0.66 12.77 -17.57
CA SER A 91 -0.19 13.03 -18.74
C SER A 91 0.33 12.41 -20.05
N HIS A 92 1.61 12.07 -20.13
CA HIS A 92 2.26 11.46 -21.29
C HIS A 92 2.13 9.93 -21.27
N LEU A 93 2.28 9.33 -20.09
CA LEU A 93 2.07 7.89 -19.86
C LEU A 93 0.61 7.53 -19.59
N GLU A 94 -0.24 8.53 -19.38
CA GLU A 94 -1.68 8.42 -19.11
C GLU A 94 -1.99 7.53 -17.90
N THR A 95 -1.16 7.61 -16.85
CA THR A 95 -1.28 6.79 -15.64
C THR A 95 -0.70 7.53 -14.42
N TYR A 96 -1.01 7.05 -13.23
CA TYR A 96 -0.36 7.47 -11.99
C TYR A 96 0.99 6.78 -11.80
N LEU A 97 1.97 7.50 -11.24
CA LEU A 97 3.35 7.01 -11.07
C LEU A 97 3.63 6.47 -9.66
N GLY A 98 2.75 6.71 -8.69
CA GLY A 98 2.93 6.19 -7.34
C GLY A 98 1.67 6.23 -6.50
N ASP A 99 1.84 5.84 -5.24
CA ASP A 99 0.82 5.91 -4.19
C ASP A 99 1.28 6.86 -3.10
N LEU A 100 0.37 7.69 -2.59
CA LEU A 100 0.67 8.80 -1.69
C LEU A 100 1.46 8.35 -0.45
N TYR A 101 1.03 7.27 0.21
CA TYR A 101 1.77 6.70 1.34
C TYR A 101 3.16 6.22 0.90
N SER A 102 3.22 5.49 -0.21
CA SER A 102 4.44 4.87 -0.72
C SER A 102 5.50 5.91 -1.06
N VAL A 103 5.14 6.93 -1.83
CA VAL A 103 6.06 8.01 -2.19
C VAL A 103 6.51 8.78 -0.95
N ASN A 104 5.62 9.03 0.01
CA ASN A 104 5.97 9.76 1.23
C ASN A 104 7.05 9.07 2.06
N TRP A 105 7.00 7.74 2.24
CA TRP A 105 8.03 7.03 3.01
C TRP A 105 9.31 6.78 2.19
N MET A 106 9.20 6.53 0.89
CA MET A 106 10.36 6.31 0.01
C MET A 106 11.15 7.60 -0.18
N GLU A 107 10.50 8.71 -0.55
CA GLU A 107 11.17 10.01 -0.72
C GLU A 107 11.77 10.52 0.59
N ASN A 108 11.11 10.26 1.74
CA ASN A 108 11.70 10.53 3.05
C ASN A 108 12.98 9.71 3.25
N SER A 109 12.93 8.41 2.96
CA SER A 109 14.08 7.52 3.13
C SER A 109 15.25 7.86 2.21
N ASP A 110 14.98 8.49 1.07
CA ASP A 110 16.00 8.90 0.11
C ASP A 110 16.85 10.09 0.58
N VAL A 111 16.28 10.96 1.43
CA VAL A 111 16.93 12.20 1.90
C VAL A 111 17.28 12.19 3.39
N ALA A 112 16.58 11.38 4.20
CA ALA A 112 16.78 11.32 5.63
C ALA A 112 18.08 10.58 6.00
N ASN A 113 18.65 10.91 7.16
CA ASN A 113 19.71 10.11 7.75
C ASN A 113 19.10 8.87 8.41
N LEU A 114 19.03 7.76 7.67
CA LEU A 114 18.42 6.50 8.13
C LEU A 114 19.09 5.88 9.36
N ASN A 115 20.34 6.24 9.66
CA ASN A 115 21.04 5.81 10.88
C ASN A 115 20.54 6.54 12.14
N ALA A 116 19.87 7.69 11.97
CA ALA A 116 19.36 8.52 13.06
C ALA A 116 17.83 8.56 13.11
N GLU A 117 17.16 8.45 11.96
CA GLU A 117 15.71 8.32 11.90
C GLU A 117 15.27 6.94 12.39
N THR A 118 14.34 6.91 13.36
CA THR A 118 13.71 5.66 13.81
C THR A 118 12.49 5.34 12.97
N LEU A 119 12.08 4.07 12.95
CA LEU A 119 10.85 3.64 12.27
C LEU A 119 9.62 4.44 12.72
N HIS A 120 9.44 4.64 14.02
CA HIS A 120 8.33 5.43 14.56
C HIS A 120 8.41 6.90 14.15
N LYS A 121 9.62 7.47 14.06
CA LYS A 121 9.79 8.84 13.57
C LYS A 121 9.40 8.96 12.10
N GLN A 122 9.78 7.99 11.28
CA GLN A 122 9.37 7.90 9.89
C GLN A 122 7.84 7.75 9.78
N PHE A 123 7.22 6.88 10.58
CA PHE A 123 5.77 6.72 10.65
C PHE A 123 5.05 8.06 10.90
N GLU A 124 5.45 8.82 11.93
CA GLU A 124 4.83 10.11 12.25
C GLU A 124 4.97 11.13 11.10
N LEU A 125 6.12 11.15 10.42
CA LEU A 125 6.35 12.01 9.25
C LEU A 125 5.46 11.60 8.07
N VAL A 126 5.39 10.31 7.77
CA VAL A 126 4.59 9.75 6.68
C VAL A 126 3.10 9.95 6.94
N LYS A 127 2.64 9.75 8.18
CA LYS A 127 1.27 10.02 8.62
C LYS A 127 0.88 11.48 8.46
N ALA A 128 1.78 12.40 8.77
CA ALA A 128 1.53 13.83 8.58
C ALA A 128 1.45 14.24 7.10
N LYS A 129 2.26 13.61 6.22
CA LYS A 129 2.27 13.90 4.78
C LYS A 129 1.15 13.20 4.00
N THR A 130 0.74 12.00 4.43
CA THR A 130 -0.33 11.21 3.81
C THR A 130 -1.67 11.67 4.36
N ASN A 131 -2.12 12.86 3.96
CA ASN A 131 -3.24 13.57 4.58
C ASN A 131 -4.63 13.19 4.03
N LEU A 132 -4.71 12.25 3.08
CA LEU A 132 -5.96 11.78 2.47
C LEU A 132 -6.47 10.45 3.05
N SER A 133 -5.62 9.76 3.82
CA SER A 133 -5.95 8.53 4.54
C SER A 133 -5.31 8.54 5.93
N HIS A 134 -5.74 7.66 6.81
CA HIS A 134 -5.25 7.53 8.18
C HIS A 134 -4.21 6.42 8.24
N VAL A 135 -2.95 6.78 8.08
CA VAL A 135 -1.81 5.87 8.26
C VAL A 135 -1.82 5.27 9.67
N GLN A 136 -1.74 3.94 9.77
CA GLN A 136 -1.79 3.20 11.03
C GLN A 136 -0.44 2.54 11.36
N GLU A 137 -0.23 2.23 12.65
CA GLU A 137 0.95 1.54 13.19
C GLU A 137 0.47 0.37 14.08
N TYR A 138 1.04 -0.82 13.90
CA TYR A 138 0.58 -2.08 14.52
C TYR A 138 1.73 -2.99 15.00
N GLY A 139 1.41 -3.88 15.93
CA GLY A 139 2.30 -4.94 16.40
C GLY A 139 3.29 -4.50 17.50
N TYR A 140 4.53 -4.99 17.42
CA TYR A 140 5.55 -4.83 18.48
C TYR A 140 6.24 -3.46 18.42
N MET A 141 5.63 -2.47 19.06
CA MET A 141 6.06 -1.05 19.06
C MET A 141 7.51 -0.81 19.51
N SER A 142 8.12 -1.73 20.25
CA SER A 142 9.54 -1.64 20.62
C SER A 142 10.45 -1.59 19.39
N ILE A 143 10.11 -2.29 18.31
CA ILE A 143 10.84 -2.25 17.03
C ILE A 143 10.75 -0.86 16.40
N GLY A 144 9.67 -0.10 16.65
CA GLY A 144 9.53 1.28 16.19
C GLY A 144 10.66 2.23 16.66
N LYS A 145 11.42 1.84 17.68
CA LYS A 145 12.58 2.61 18.19
C LYS A 145 13.87 2.33 17.42
N GLU A 146 13.91 1.28 16.61
CA GLU A 146 15.07 0.93 15.81
C GLU A 146 15.31 1.96 14.69
N PRO A 147 16.57 2.26 14.36
CA PRO A 147 16.92 3.03 13.18
C PRO A 147 16.35 2.40 11.89
N VAL A 148 15.87 3.22 10.96
CA VAL A 148 15.39 2.76 9.66
C VAL A 148 16.48 2.00 8.89
N ALA A 149 17.75 2.39 9.07
CA ALA A 149 18.90 1.73 8.45
C ALA A 149 19.04 0.25 8.84
N ASN A 150 18.45 -0.19 9.96
CA ASN A 150 18.45 -1.60 10.37
C ASN A 150 17.58 -2.49 9.45
N PHE A 151 16.70 -1.89 8.64
CA PHE A 151 15.77 -2.56 7.75
C PHE A 151 15.99 -2.21 6.27
N LEU A 152 16.25 -0.93 5.97
CA LEU A 152 16.46 -0.45 4.59
C LEU A 152 17.93 -0.36 4.18
N GLY A 153 18.85 -0.59 5.12
CA GLY A 153 20.28 -0.39 4.93
C GLY A 153 20.70 1.08 5.12
N SER A 154 22.02 1.29 5.18
CA SER A 154 22.62 2.62 5.26
C SER A 154 22.92 3.18 3.88
N LYS A 155 22.61 4.46 3.66
CA LYS A 155 23.06 5.23 2.50
C LYS A 155 24.33 6.00 2.85
N ALA A 156 25.31 6.04 1.94
CA ALA A 156 26.45 6.93 2.07
C ALA A 156 25.97 8.38 1.96
N LYS A 157 26.58 9.28 2.75
CA LYS A 157 26.13 10.67 2.97
C LYS A 157 26.11 11.57 1.73
N ASP A 158 26.63 11.09 0.59
CA ASP A 158 27.04 11.92 -0.54
C ASP A 158 25.98 12.07 -1.65
N SER A 159 24.81 11.43 -1.54
CA SER A 159 23.74 11.59 -2.52
C SER A 159 22.76 12.67 -2.05
N ILE A 160 22.95 13.90 -2.51
CA ILE A 160 21.92 14.94 -2.41
C ILE A 160 20.83 14.57 -3.43
N VAL A 161 19.72 14.00 -2.95
CA VAL A 161 18.51 13.80 -3.74
C VAL A 161 17.59 14.99 -3.47
N GLU A 162 17.21 15.71 -4.52
CA GLU A 162 16.26 16.82 -4.44
C GLU A 162 15.03 16.46 -5.26
N TYR A 163 13.87 16.44 -4.61
CA TYR A 163 12.60 16.18 -5.27
C TYR A 163 11.95 17.51 -5.67
N PRO A 164 11.48 17.64 -6.93
CA PRO A 164 10.73 18.81 -7.33
C PRO A 164 9.42 18.88 -6.54
N THR A 165 8.99 20.09 -6.15
CA THR A 165 7.65 20.27 -5.59
C THR A 165 6.63 20.21 -6.72
N VAL A 166 5.92 19.09 -6.82
CA VAL A 166 4.82 18.89 -7.78
C VAL A 166 3.51 18.62 -7.02
N PRO A 167 2.35 19.00 -7.58
CA PRO A 167 1.07 18.56 -7.05
C PRO A 167 1.01 17.02 -7.01
N PHE A 168 0.40 16.46 -5.98
CA PHE A 168 0.20 15.01 -5.90
C PHE A 168 -0.87 14.51 -6.87
N ASP A 169 -1.79 15.37 -7.32
CA ASP A 169 -2.94 15.00 -8.16
C ASP A 169 -3.72 13.78 -7.62
N ALA A 170 -3.79 13.66 -6.30
CA ALA A 170 -4.12 12.39 -5.67
C ALA A 170 -5.58 11.99 -5.89
N VAL A 171 -5.78 10.70 -6.20
CA VAL A 171 -7.09 10.09 -6.46
C VAL A 171 -7.18 8.79 -5.67
N SER A 172 -8.36 8.49 -5.11
CA SER A 172 -8.61 7.22 -4.43
C SER A 172 -8.26 6.06 -5.35
N VAL A 173 -7.59 5.02 -4.84
CA VAL A 173 -7.22 3.85 -5.66
C VAL A 173 -8.41 3.18 -6.34
N ASP A 174 -9.61 3.31 -5.76
CA ASP A 174 -10.86 2.77 -6.32
C ASP A 174 -11.34 3.56 -7.56
N ASP A 175 -10.90 4.81 -7.70
CA ASP A 175 -11.34 5.75 -8.75
C ASP A 175 -10.29 5.96 -9.85
N VAL A 176 -9.09 5.38 -9.71
CA VAL A 176 -7.96 5.58 -10.64
C VAL A 176 -8.35 5.23 -12.07
N ASP A 177 -8.97 4.07 -12.29
CA ASP A 177 -9.37 3.62 -13.63
C ASP A 177 -10.42 4.54 -14.26
N LEU A 178 -11.39 5.00 -13.46
CA LEU A 178 -12.41 5.95 -13.91
C LEU A 178 -11.77 7.29 -14.29
N PHE A 179 -10.84 7.79 -13.48
CA PHE A 179 -10.15 9.04 -13.73
C PHE A 179 -9.29 8.97 -14.99
N ILE A 180 -8.51 7.89 -15.16
CA ILE A 180 -7.70 7.65 -16.37
C ILE A 180 -8.60 7.60 -17.61
N LEU A 181 -9.72 6.87 -17.53
CA LEU A 181 -10.64 6.75 -18.66
C LEU A 181 -11.27 8.10 -19.02
N ASN A 182 -11.64 8.90 -18.02
CA ASN A 182 -12.16 10.24 -18.26
C ASN A 182 -11.11 11.16 -18.91
N GLN A 183 -9.86 11.13 -18.45
CA GLN A 183 -8.74 11.85 -19.09
C GLN A 183 -8.51 11.43 -20.54
N LYS A 184 -8.65 10.12 -20.84
CA LYS A 184 -8.56 9.60 -22.20
C LYS A 184 -9.69 10.12 -23.09
N ILE A 185 -10.92 10.22 -22.57
CA ILE A 185 -12.06 10.80 -23.30
C ILE A 185 -11.80 12.27 -23.63
N ASP A 186 -11.30 13.05 -22.67
CA ASP A 186 -11.04 14.48 -22.86
C ASP A 186 -9.98 14.76 -23.94
N LYS A 187 -8.96 13.89 -24.03
CA LYS A 187 -7.88 13.99 -25.02
C LYS A 187 -8.18 13.32 -26.36
N ALA A 188 -9.22 12.48 -26.43
CA ALA A 188 -9.52 11.70 -27.62
C ALA A 188 -10.09 12.55 -28.76
N SER A 189 -9.82 12.11 -29.99
CA SER A 189 -10.50 12.61 -31.19
C SER A 189 -11.98 12.24 -31.16
N GLU A 190 -12.83 13.04 -31.82
CA GLU A 190 -14.29 12.89 -31.80
C GLU A 190 -14.78 11.50 -32.27
N ASP A 191 -14.03 10.82 -33.13
CA ASP A 191 -14.33 9.46 -33.58
C ASP A 191 -14.13 8.39 -32.50
N LYS A 192 -13.23 8.62 -31.53
CA LYS A 192 -12.93 7.67 -30.44
C LYS A 192 -13.76 7.91 -29.17
N LYS A 193 -14.26 9.13 -28.97
CA LYS A 193 -15.06 9.49 -27.79
C LYS A 193 -16.27 8.57 -27.56
N PRO A 194 -17.04 8.13 -28.57
CA PRO A 194 -18.15 7.21 -28.36
C PRO A 194 -17.75 5.87 -27.74
N GLU A 195 -16.63 5.30 -28.20
CA GLU A 195 -16.12 4.02 -27.69
C GLU A 195 -15.67 4.14 -26.23
N LEU A 196 -14.85 5.16 -25.92
CA LEU A 196 -14.35 5.39 -24.56
C LEU A 196 -15.49 5.75 -23.60
N SER A 197 -16.49 6.52 -24.04
CA SER A 197 -17.68 6.84 -23.23
C SER A 197 -18.51 5.59 -22.95
N ALA A 198 -18.63 4.67 -23.91
CA ALA A 198 -19.29 3.40 -23.70
C ALA A 198 -18.53 2.51 -22.69
N GLN A 199 -17.20 2.51 -22.74
CA GLN A 199 -16.37 1.84 -21.72
C GLN A 199 -16.59 2.46 -20.34
N LEU A 200 -16.63 3.79 -20.23
CA LEU A 200 -16.86 4.49 -18.96
C LEU A 200 -18.24 4.15 -18.39
N HIS A 201 -19.28 4.22 -19.21
CA HIS A 201 -20.62 3.82 -18.81
C HIS A 201 -20.68 2.36 -18.37
N HIS A 202 -20.00 1.45 -19.07
CA HIS A 202 -19.95 0.05 -18.68
C HIS A 202 -19.29 -0.14 -17.31
N THR A 203 -18.12 0.47 -17.07
CA THR A 203 -17.43 0.41 -15.78
C THR A 203 -18.30 0.95 -14.64
N LEU A 204 -18.97 2.10 -14.85
CA LEU A 204 -19.90 2.66 -13.86
C LEU A 204 -21.08 1.74 -13.58
N LEU A 205 -21.67 1.10 -14.59
CA LEU A 205 -22.76 0.13 -14.40
C LEU A 205 -22.30 -1.09 -13.60
N VAL A 206 -21.11 -1.60 -13.88
CA VAL A 206 -20.51 -2.70 -13.12
C VAL A 206 -20.32 -2.30 -11.65
N LEU A 207 -19.78 -1.12 -11.38
CA LEU A 207 -19.62 -0.60 -10.00
C LEU A 207 -20.96 -0.47 -9.28
N VAL A 208 -21.98 0.12 -9.92
CA VAL A 208 -23.34 0.26 -9.36
C VAL A 208 -23.93 -1.12 -9.04
N TYR A 209 -23.75 -2.10 -9.93
CA TYR A 209 -24.20 -3.47 -9.71
C TYR A 209 -23.52 -4.12 -8.50
N TYR A 210 -22.21 -3.98 -8.36
CA TYR A 210 -21.48 -4.52 -7.21
C TYR A 210 -21.85 -3.82 -5.90
N ILE A 211 -21.95 -2.49 -5.88
CA ILE A 211 -22.32 -1.72 -4.68
C ILE A 211 -23.73 -2.08 -4.21
N SER A 212 -24.69 -2.17 -5.14
CA SER A 212 -26.07 -2.54 -4.81
C SER A 212 -26.19 -3.99 -4.32
N SER A 213 -25.45 -4.92 -4.93
CA SER A 213 -25.38 -6.32 -4.49
C SER A 213 -24.73 -6.45 -3.11
N TRP A 214 -23.70 -5.66 -2.81
CA TRP A 214 -23.05 -5.61 -1.49
C TRP A 214 -23.97 -5.06 -0.40
N HIS A 215 -24.73 -3.99 -0.68
CA HIS A 215 -25.71 -3.47 0.28
C HIS A 215 -26.79 -4.51 0.58
N LEU A 216 -27.33 -5.17 -0.44
CA LEU A 216 -28.31 -6.26 -0.27
C LEU A 216 -27.74 -7.43 0.53
N TYR A 217 -26.45 -7.76 0.35
CA TYR A 217 -25.76 -8.79 1.11
C TYR A 217 -25.61 -8.38 2.59
N ILE A 218 -25.13 -7.17 2.87
CA ILE A 218 -25.01 -6.67 4.25
C ILE A 218 -26.37 -6.64 4.93
N ASP A 219 -27.41 -6.13 4.27
CA ASP A 219 -28.77 -6.10 4.83
C ASP A 219 -29.28 -7.52 5.14
N TYR A 220 -29.09 -8.47 4.23
CA TYR A 220 -29.49 -9.87 4.45
C TYR A 220 -28.82 -10.50 5.68
N TYR A 221 -27.53 -10.23 5.91
CA TYR A 221 -26.80 -10.78 7.05
C TYR A 221 -26.98 -9.96 8.34
N ALA A 222 -27.32 -8.68 8.26
CA ALA A 222 -27.66 -7.84 9.42
C ALA A 222 -29.05 -8.17 10.01
N PHE A 223 -29.97 -8.71 9.20
CA PHE A 223 -31.26 -9.23 9.68
C PHE A 223 -31.21 -10.68 10.18
N ALA A 224 -30.11 -11.40 9.94
CA ALA A 224 -29.94 -12.81 10.30
C ALA A 224 -29.13 -13.03 11.61
N SER A 225 -28.77 -11.96 12.32
CA SER A 225 -28.08 -11.97 13.63
C SER A 225 -28.95 -11.38 14.73
#